data_AF-A0A7S0ABD1-F1
#
_entry.id   AF-A0A7S0ABD1-F1
#
_cell.length_a   1.000
_cell.length_b   1.000
_cell.length_c   1.000
_cell.angle_alpha   90.00
_cell.angle_beta   90.00
_cell.angle_gamma   90.00
#
_symmetry.space_group_name_H-M   'P 1'
#
loop_
_entity.id
_entity.type
_entity.pdbx_description
1 polymer ?
#
loop_
_entity_poly.entity_id
_entity_poly.type
_entity_poly.pdbx_seq_one_letter_code
_entity_poly.pdbx_strand_id
1 'polypeptide(L)'
;SIDTVLQTEDRLAREATRNTGKVLWSRYRDGGRDYLADTPSKEVALTIVRNRKAIVADALKQAGRGNKHLADLGQDEAAIDAALLELAEALANDDLDKEFDEKNFQFNSDSAAAAMARFLDDRICVPRDMGAIPSGYLKVLANTKKEGR
;
A
#
# COMPACT_ATOMS: atom_id res chain seq x y z
N SER A 1 -0.38 -33.70 6.72
CA SER A 1 0.48 -33.83 5.52
C SER A 1 1.74 -33.01 5.73
N ILE A 2 2.85 -33.34 5.07
CA ILE A 2 4.06 -32.48 5.04
C ILE A 2 3.68 -31.06 4.55
N ASP A 3 2.69 -30.94 3.66
CA ASP A 3 2.13 -29.66 3.21
C ASP A 3 1.54 -28.82 4.35
N THR A 4 0.95 -29.44 5.36
CA THR A 4 0.33 -28.74 6.50
C THR A 4 1.38 -28.13 7.42
N VAL A 5 2.53 -28.80 7.58
CA VAL A 5 3.65 -28.32 8.40
C VAL A 5 4.36 -27.17 7.70
N LEU A 6 4.65 -27.31 6.40
CA LEU A 6 5.25 -26.25 5.58
C LEU A 6 4.37 -25.00 5.50
N GLN A 7 3.04 -25.16 5.40
CA GLN A 7 2.10 -24.04 5.44
C GLN A 7 2.06 -23.34 6.81
N THR A 8 2.35 -24.05 7.90
CA THR A 8 2.35 -23.50 9.26
C THR A 8 3.64 -22.72 9.54
N GLU A 9 4.79 -23.23 9.11
CA GLU A 9 6.09 -22.55 9.28
C GLU A 9 6.18 -21.28 8.43
N ASP A 10 5.71 -21.32 7.18
CA ASP A 10 5.66 -20.16 6.28
C ASP A 10 4.71 -19.07 6.80
N ARG A 11 3.62 -19.47 7.47
CA ARG A 11 2.72 -18.55 8.18
C ARG A 11 3.42 -17.88 9.37
N LEU A 12 4.08 -18.65 10.23
CA LEU A 12 4.78 -18.15 11.41
C LEU A 12 5.94 -17.22 11.05
N ALA A 13 6.70 -17.53 9.98
CA ALA A 13 7.78 -16.68 9.49
C ALA A 13 7.28 -15.33 8.94
N ARG A 14 6.13 -15.32 8.24
CA ARG A 14 5.48 -14.09 7.77
C ARG A 14 4.89 -13.28 8.92
N GLU A 15 4.30 -13.92 9.92
CA GLU A 15 3.80 -13.26 11.15
C GLU A 15 4.96 -12.63 11.94
N ALA A 16 6.10 -13.33 12.10
CA ALA A 16 7.29 -12.82 12.78
C ALA A 16 7.93 -11.62 12.06
N THR A 17 8.02 -11.65 10.72
CA THR A 17 8.57 -10.54 9.92
C THR A 17 7.68 -9.30 9.98
N ARG A 18 6.35 -9.48 10.06
CA ARG A 18 5.36 -8.38 10.11
C ARG A 18 5.27 -7.71 11.48
N ASN A 19 5.26 -8.50 12.56
CA ASN A 19 5.39 -7.99 13.92
C ASN A 19 6.71 -7.24 14.13
N THR A 20 7.79 -7.70 13.50
CA THR A 20 9.07 -6.98 13.48
C THR A 20 8.92 -5.60 12.81
N GLY A 21 8.15 -5.47 11.73
CA GLY A 21 7.93 -4.19 11.04
C GLY A 21 7.27 -3.10 11.89
N LYS A 22 6.19 -3.42 12.62
CA LYS A 22 5.52 -2.47 13.52
C LYS A 22 6.41 -2.06 14.69
N VAL A 23 7.09 -3.02 15.31
CA VAL A 23 8.01 -2.75 16.42
C VAL A 23 9.19 -1.89 15.96
N LEU A 24 9.75 -2.17 14.77
CA LEU A 24 10.80 -1.36 14.18
C LEU A 24 10.31 0.04 13.83
N TRP A 25 9.08 0.20 13.34
CA TRP A 25 8.49 1.51 13.06
C TRP A 25 8.32 2.34 14.33
N SER A 26 7.74 1.76 15.39
CA SER A 26 7.59 2.46 16.68
C SER A 26 8.96 2.93 17.17
N ARG A 27 9.95 2.04 17.24
CA ARG A 27 11.31 2.41 17.66
C ARG A 27 11.94 3.48 16.77
N TYR A 28 11.67 3.44 15.47
CA TYR A 28 12.15 4.45 14.53
C TYR A 28 11.46 5.80 14.76
N ARG A 29 10.15 5.84 14.95
CA ARG A 29 9.40 7.07 15.21
C ARG A 29 9.75 7.67 16.58
N ASP A 30 9.76 6.84 17.62
CA ASP A 30 9.93 7.22 19.03
C ASP A 30 11.33 7.82 19.32
N GLY A 31 12.27 7.74 18.37
CA GLY A 31 13.54 8.47 18.38
C GLY A 31 13.43 9.99 18.10
N GLY A 32 12.28 10.62 18.40
CA GLY A 32 12.04 12.06 18.24
C GLY A 32 11.60 12.50 16.84
N ARG A 33 10.93 11.63 16.07
CA ARG A 33 10.47 11.91 14.70
C ARG A 33 8.96 12.15 14.63
N ASP A 34 8.49 13.16 15.34
CA ASP A 34 7.05 13.49 15.47
C ASP A 34 6.37 13.91 14.15
N TYR A 35 7.16 14.10 13.08
CA TYR A 35 6.69 14.40 11.74
C TYR A 35 6.26 13.16 10.93
N LEU A 36 6.57 11.97 11.43
CA LEU A 36 6.16 10.68 10.88
C LEU A 36 4.81 10.27 11.46
N ALA A 37 4.03 9.53 10.68
CA ALA A 37 2.75 9.01 11.11
C ALA A 37 2.89 7.89 12.15
N ASP A 38 1.79 7.66 12.87
CA ASP A 38 1.77 6.72 13.99
C ASP A 38 1.98 5.26 13.59
N THR A 39 1.63 4.93 12.35
CA THR A 39 1.79 3.60 11.77
C THR A 39 2.41 3.69 10.39
N PRO A 40 3.06 2.63 9.90
CA PRO A 40 3.64 2.64 8.56
C PRO A 40 2.60 2.84 7.45
N SER A 41 1.40 2.27 7.59
CA SER A 41 0.31 2.43 6.62
C SER A 41 -0.13 3.90 6.51
N LYS A 42 -0.31 4.56 7.66
CA LYS A 42 -0.62 5.99 7.75
C LYS A 42 0.50 6.86 7.20
N GLU A 43 1.76 6.44 7.31
CA GLU A 43 2.86 7.17 6.69
C GLU A 43 2.76 7.16 5.17
N VAL A 44 2.34 6.03 4.58
CA VAL A 44 2.05 5.96 3.15
C VAL A 44 0.89 6.89 2.80
N ALA A 45 -0.23 6.81 3.55
CA ALA A 45 -1.39 7.67 3.32
C ALA A 45 -1.02 9.15 3.37
N LEU A 46 -0.24 9.54 4.39
CA LEU A 46 0.26 10.89 4.58
C LEU A 46 1.15 11.33 3.42
N THR A 47 2.04 10.44 2.93
CA THR A 47 2.89 10.70 1.77
C THR A 47 2.07 10.92 0.50
N ILE A 48 1.04 10.09 0.28
CA ILE A 48 0.11 10.22 -0.85
C ILE A 48 -0.60 11.57 -0.80
N VAL A 49 -1.20 11.92 0.35
CA VAL A 49 -1.95 13.18 0.49
C VAL A 49 -1.04 14.39 0.31
N ARG A 50 0.17 14.38 0.89
CA ARG A 50 1.15 15.47 0.75
C ARG A 50 1.59 15.67 -0.70
N ASN A 51 1.71 14.59 -1.48
CA ASN A 51 2.20 14.62 -2.87
C ASN A 51 1.10 14.49 -3.93
N ARG A 52 -0.18 14.53 -3.51
CA ARG A 52 -1.36 14.24 -4.33
C ARG A 52 -1.32 14.85 -5.72
N LYS A 53 -1.10 16.16 -5.82
CA LYS A 53 -1.06 16.89 -7.09
C LYS A 53 0.02 16.37 -8.05
N ALA A 54 1.21 16.07 -7.52
CA ALA A 54 2.31 15.56 -8.32
C ALA A 54 2.04 14.12 -8.79
N ILE A 55 1.45 13.30 -7.93
CA ILE A 55 1.06 11.92 -8.24
C ILE A 55 -0.02 11.91 -9.33
N VAL A 56 -1.07 12.72 -9.19
CA VAL A 56 -2.16 12.81 -10.18
C VAL A 56 -1.63 13.27 -11.53
N ALA A 57 -0.76 14.29 -11.56
CA ALA A 57 -0.15 14.76 -12.80
C ALA A 57 0.72 13.70 -13.49
N ASP A 58 1.51 12.92 -12.73
CA ASP A 58 2.27 11.81 -13.29
C ASP A 58 1.34 10.70 -13.79
N ALA A 59 0.32 10.32 -13.00
CA ALA A 59 -0.65 9.30 -13.37
C ALA A 59 -1.39 9.67 -14.67
N LEU A 60 -1.87 10.90 -14.83
CA LEU A 60 -2.47 11.40 -16.07
C LEU A 60 -1.54 11.26 -17.29
N LYS A 61 -0.27 11.62 -17.10
CA LYS A 61 0.75 11.50 -18.14
C LYS A 61 1.03 10.04 -18.49
N GLN A 62 1.06 9.13 -17.51
CA GLN A 62 1.29 7.71 -17.76
C GLN A 62 0.06 7.02 -18.35
N ALA A 63 -1.15 7.42 -17.95
CA ALA A 63 -2.39 6.94 -18.56
C ALA A 63 -2.45 7.30 -20.06
N GLY A 64 -2.07 8.53 -20.42
CA GLY A 64 -1.93 8.94 -21.82
C GLY A 64 -0.86 8.20 -22.63
N ARG A 65 0.03 7.47 -21.94
CA ARG A 65 1.06 6.61 -22.53
C ARG A 65 0.67 5.13 -22.53
N GLY A 66 -0.57 4.80 -22.15
CA GLY A 66 -1.08 3.43 -22.14
C GLY A 66 -0.58 2.59 -20.95
N ASN A 67 -0.37 3.20 -19.77
CA ASN A 67 -0.06 2.42 -18.57
C ASN A 67 -1.19 1.44 -18.24
N LYS A 68 -0.87 0.14 -18.21
CA LYS A 68 -1.83 -0.96 -18.00
C LYS A 68 -2.59 -0.88 -16.67
N HIS A 69 -2.01 -0.30 -15.62
CA HIS A 69 -2.64 -0.20 -14.31
C HIS A 69 -3.72 0.88 -14.28
N LEU A 70 -3.62 1.87 -15.15
CA LEU A 70 -4.53 3.01 -15.23
C LEU A 70 -5.54 2.88 -16.38
N ALA A 71 -5.59 1.72 -17.05
CA ALA A 71 -6.41 1.53 -18.26
C ALA A 71 -7.89 1.84 -18.01
N ASP A 72 -8.44 1.41 -16.87
CA ASP A 72 -9.85 1.62 -16.52
C ASP A 72 -10.15 3.06 -16.05
N LEU A 73 -9.14 3.77 -15.54
CA LEU A 73 -9.25 5.17 -15.13
C LEU A 73 -9.08 6.14 -16.31
N GLY A 74 -8.30 5.75 -17.32
CA GLY A 74 -8.01 6.59 -18.48
C GLY A 74 -7.30 7.90 -18.11
N GLN A 75 -7.48 8.93 -18.94
CA GLN A 75 -6.96 10.28 -18.69
C GLN A 75 -7.97 11.18 -17.97
N ASP A 76 -8.80 10.60 -17.09
CA ASP A 76 -9.74 11.34 -16.27
C ASP A 76 -9.06 11.75 -14.95
N GLU A 77 -8.77 13.04 -14.81
CA GLU A 77 -8.13 13.60 -13.62
C GLU A 77 -8.95 13.36 -12.36
N ALA A 78 -10.27 13.53 -12.43
CA ALA A 78 -11.15 13.37 -11.27
C ALA A 78 -11.23 11.90 -10.85
N ALA A 79 -11.27 10.96 -11.81
CA ALA A 79 -11.27 9.54 -11.51
C ALA A 79 -9.95 9.08 -10.87
N ILE A 80 -8.80 9.52 -11.41
CA ILE A 80 -7.48 9.22 -10.84
C ILE A 80 -7.35 9.78 -9.43
N ASP A 81 -7.80 11.02 -9.24
CA ASP A 81 -7.72 11.71 -7.97
C ASP A 81 -8.62 11.07 -6.90
N ALA A 82 -9.83 10.65 -7.28
CA ALA A 82 -10.72 9.89 -6.42
C ALA A 82 -10.13 8.53 -6.04
N ALA A 83 -9.57 7.79 -7.01
CA ALA A 83 -8.92 6.50 -6.78
C ALA A 83 -7.71 6.62 -5.82
N LEU A 84 -6.95 7.70 -5.95
CA LEU A 84 -5.81 7.99 -5.07
C LEU A 84 -6.26 8.30 -3.64
N LEU A 85 -7.37 9.02 -3.48
CA LEU A 85 -7.95 9.29 -2.16
C LEU A 85 -8.55 8.03 -1.52
N GLU A 86 -9.25 7.20 -2.30
CA GLU A 86 -9.77 5.91 -1.84
C GLU A 86 -8.63 5.01 -1.33
N LEU A 87 -7.50 4.98 -2.04
CA LEU A 87 -6.29 4.29 -1.59
C LEU A 87 -5.73 4.88 -0.29
N ALA A 88 -5.64 6.20 -0.18
CA ALA A 88 -5.15 6.87 1.02
C ALA A 88 -6.07 6.61 2.23
N GLU A 89 -7.38 6.57 2.03
CA GLU A 89 -8.37 6.22 3.06
C GLU A 89 -8.20 4.77 3.52
N ALA A 90 -8.07 3.82 2.59
CA ALA A 90 -7.81 2.42 2.91
C ALA A 90 -6.51 2.25 3.72
N LEU A 91 -5.47 3.03 3.41
CA LEU A 91 -4.20 3.04 4.13
C LEU A 91 -4.28 3.75 5.50
N ALA A 92 -5.16 4.74 5.64
CA ALA A 92 -5.34 5.49 6.88
C ALA A 92 -6.21 4.74 7.90
N ASN A 93 -6.94 3.72 7.46
CA ASN A 93 -7.75 2.89 8.33
C ASN A 93 -6.86 2.13 9.33
N ASP A 94 -7.08 2.36 10.63
CA ASP A 94 -6.38 1.68 11.73
C ASP A 94 -6.51 0.16 11.68
N ASP A 95 -7.58 -0.33 11.07
CA ASP A 95 -7.79 -1.75 10.90
C ASP A 95 -6.86 -2.33 9.84
N LEU A 96 -6.29 -1.55 8.90
CA LEU A 96 -5.30 -2.10 7.98
C LEU A 96 -4.05 -2.56 8.72
N ASP A 97 -3.56 -1.81 9.71
CA ASP A 97 -2.43 -2.29 10.51
C ASP A 97 -2.82 -3.50 11.35
N LYS A 98 -4.00 -3.50 12.00
CA LYS A 98 -4.46 -4.65 12.80
C LYS A 98 -4.69 -5.89 11.96
N GLU A 99 -5.36 -5.75 10.83
CA GLU A 99 -5.68 -6.79 9.86
C GLU A 99 -4.51 -7.10 8.94
N PHE A 100 -3.42 -6.34 8.93
CA PHE A 100 -2.17 -6.80 8.29
C PHE A 100 -1.65 -8.11 8.93
N ASP A 101 -2.04 -8.33 10.20
CA ASP A 101 -1.72 -9.52 11.00
C ASP A 101 -2.72 -10.67 10.77
N GLU A 102 -3.91 -10.39 10.25
CA GLU A 102 -4.99 -11.38 10.08
C GLU A 102 -5.37 -11.50 8.60
N LYS A 103 -5.80 -12.66 8.10
CA LYS A 103 -6.16 -12.82 6.67
C LYS A 103 -7.45 -12.06 6.27
N ASN A 104 -7.86 -11.07 7.04
CA ASN A 104 -9.20 -10.50 7.03
C ASN A 104 -9.28 -9.14 6.33
N PHE A 105 -8.16 -8.50 5.97
CA PHE A 105 -8.22 -7.24 5.22
C PHE A 105 -8.80 -7.46 3.82
N GLN A 106 -10.07 -7.07 3.66
CA GLN A 106 -10.77 -7.14 2.39
C GLN A 106 -10.49 -5.88 1.57
N PHE A 107 -9.41 -5.92 0.80
CA PHE A 107 -9.17 -4.95 -0.25
C PHE A 107 -9.76 -5.43 -1.56
N ASN A 108 -10.71 -4.69 -2.12
CA ASN A 108 -11.26 -5.04 -3.43
C ASN A 108 -10.17 -4.89 -4.50
N SER A 109 -9.62 -6.00 -4.98
CA SER A 109 -8.53 -6.03 -5.97
C SER A 109 -8.90 -5.46 -7.34
N ASP A 110 -10.21 -5.34 -7.61
CA ASP A 110 -10.78 -4.76 -8.83
C ASP A 110 -11.15 -3.28 -8.65
N SER A 111 -10.88 -2.69 -7.49
CA SER A 111 -11.14 -1.26 -7.24
C SER A 111 -10.17 -0.34 -7.97
N ALA A 112 -10.60 0.90 -8.15
CA ALA A 112 -9.76 1.99 -8.60
C ALA A 112 -8.58 2.24 -7.65
N ALA A 113 -8.78 2.12 -6.33
CA ALA A 113 -7.72 2.15 -5.35
C ALA A 113 -6.66 1.05 -5.58
N ALA A 114 -7.06 -0.16 -5.95
CA ALA A 114 -6.12 -1.25 -6.26
C ALA A 114 -5.33 -1.01 -7.55
N ALA A 115 -5.95 -0.43 -8.57
CA ALA A 115 -5.26 0.07 -9.75
C ALA A 115 -4.19 1.11 -9.37
N MET A 116 -4.54 2.07 -8.50
CA MET A 116 -3.59 3.08 -8.01
C MET A 116 -2.48 2.49 -7.14
N ALA A 117 -2.76 1.50 -6.30
CA ALA A 117 -1.74 0.84 -5.50
C ALA A 117 -0.68 0.17 -6.38
N ARG A 118 -1.11 -0.52 -7.45
CA ARG A 118 -0.20 -1.15 -8.43
C ARG A 118 0.61 -0.12 -9.20
N PHE A 119 -0.03 0.96 -9.64
CA PHE A 119 0.68 2.06 -10.29
C PHE A 119 1.75 2.66 -9.38
N LEU A 120 1.43 2.92 -8.12
CA LEU A 120 2.37 3.50 -7.16
C LEU A 120 3.51 2.54 -6.79
N ASP A 121 3.24 1.23 -6.67
CA ASP A 121 4.27 0.20 -6.44
C ASP A 121 5.34 0.19 -7.55
N ASP A 122 4.94 0.40 -8.80
CA ASP A 122 5.87 0.50 -9.94
C ASP A 122 6.68 1.82 -9.96
N ARG A 123 6.18 2.88 -9.29
CA ARG A 123 6.72 4.25 -9.40
C ARG A 123 7.52 4.69 -8.19
N ILE A 124 7.18 4.20 -7.01
CA ILE A 124 7.85 4.56 -5.76
C ILE A 124 9.23 3.91 -5.70
N CYS A 125 10.24 4.73 -5.43
CA CYS A 125 11.60 4.29 -5.25
C CYS A 125 11.98 4.34 -3.76
N VAL A 126 12.45 3.22 -3.22
CA VAL A 126 12.98 3.12 -1.86
C VAL A 126 14.51 3.20 -1.92
N PRO A 127 15.19 4.04 -1.11
CA PRO A 127 14.66 4.86 -0.01
C PRO A 127 14.31 6.31 -0.40
N ARG A 128 14.34 6.67 -1.69
CA ARG A 128 14.21 8.07 -2.15
C ARG A 128 12.85 8.69 -1.79
N ASP A 129 11.77 7.98 -2.04
CA ASP A 129 10.40 8.49 -1.95
C ASP A 129 9.76 8.11 -0.60
N MET A 130 10.09 6.93 -0.06
CA MET A 130 9.69 6.50 1.28
C MET A 130 10.61 5.41 1.85
N GLY A 131 10.49 5.17 3.16
CA GLY A 131 11.18 4.06 3.83
C GLY A 131 10.63 2.68 3.45
N ALA A 132 11.47 1.66 3.62
CA ALA A 132 11.15 0.27 3.25
C ALA A 132 9.95 -0.31 4.00
N ILE A 133 9.76 0.07 5.28
CA ILE A 133 8.66 -0.44 6.11
C ILE A 133 7.31 0.09 5.59
N PRO A 134 7.10 1.42 5.45
CA PRO A 134 5.90 1.96 4.80
C PRO A 134 5.66 1.40 3.40
N SER A 135 6.69 1.32 2.54
CA SER A 135 6.50 0.82 1.16
C SER A 135 5.99 -0.62 1.10
N GLY A 136 6.28 -1.44 2.12
CA GLY A 136 5.77 -2.80 2.21
C GLY A 136 4.24 -2.88 2.21
N TYR A 137 3.54 -1.88 2.74
CA TYR A 137 2.08 -1.85 2.76
C TYR A 137 1.50 -1.63 1.35
N LEU A 138 2.10 -0.72 0.56
CA LEU A 138 1.73 -0.57 -0.85
C LEU A 138 1.97 -1.87 -1.64
N LYS A 139 3.10 -2.54 -1.37
CA LYS A 139 3.41 -3.81 -2.02
C LYS A 139 2.34 -4.86 -1.77
N VAL A 140 1.80 -4.92 -0.56
CA VAL A 140 0.72 -5.86 -0.21
C VAL A 140 -0.57 -5.50 -0.94
N LEU A 141 -0.99 -4.23 -0.90
CA LEU A 141 -2.19 -3.78 -1.60
C LEU A 141 -2.09 -4.03 -3.11
N ALA A 142 -0.94 -3.73 -3.73
CA ALA A 142 -0.69 -3.95 -5.14
C ALA A 142 -0.77 -5.44 -5.54
N ASN A 143 -0.30 -6.34 -4.66
CA ASN A 143 -0.29 -7.79 -4.88
C ASN A 143 -1.55 -8.52 -4.39
N THR A 144 -2.57 -7.79 -3.94
CA THR A 144 -3.84 -8.42 -3.55
C THR A 144 -4.46 -9.06 -4.79
N LYS A 145 -4.57 -10.39 -4.79
CA LYS A 145 -5.08 -11.17 -5.91
C LYS A 145 -6.60 -11.03 -5.99
N LYS A 146 -7.11 -11.04 -7.23
CA LYS A 146 -8.52 -11.24 -7.51
C LYS A 146 -8.95 -12.57 -6.92
N GLU A 147 -9.84 -12.55 -5.94
CA GLU A 147 -10.53 -13.77 -5.52
C GLU A 147 -11.28 -14.28 -6.75
N GLY A 148 -10.94 -15.51 -7.16
CA GLY A 148 -11.45 -16.11 -8.39
C GLY A 148 -12.97 -16.15 -8.37
N ARG A 149 -13.57 -15.54 -9.40
CA ARG A 149 -14.93 -15.89 -9.84
C ARG A 149 -14.87 -17.12 -10.72
#